data_AF-A0A947C3K4-F1
#
_entry.id   AF-A0A947C3K4-F1
#
_cell.length_a   1.000
_cell.length_b   1.000
_cell.length_c   1.000
_cell.angle_alpha   90.00
_cell.angle_beta   90.00
_cell.angle_gamma   90.00
#
_symmetry.space_group_name_H-M   'P 1'
#
loop_
_entity.id
_entity.type
_entity.pdbx_description
1 polymer ?
#
loop_
_entity_poly.entity_id
_entity_poly.type
_entity_poly.pdbx_seq_one_letter_code
_entity_poly.pdbx_strand_id
1 'polypeptide(L)'
;MDQYQQFIHKSRYARWLPEEGRRETWEETVTRYVDFFKERGQLKGKDYNLLKEAILHLDVMPSMRCMMTAGAALAKDNVAGFNCSYLHIDSPRSFDELMYVLMCGTGVGFSVERNFINKLPIVAEEFHPSDSTIVVSDSKIGWASAFRELISLLYAGKIPKWDMSKIRESGARLKTFGGRASGPEPLDDLFHFCVGIFQKSAGRKLTSLECHDVCCKIADIVVVGGVRRSALISLSNLSDPRMAKAKNGNWWDTEGQRRLANNSVAYTEKPDFESFLAEMQNMYESKAGERGIFSRVAAQKIAARNGRRDPEQDFGTN
;
A
#
# COMPACT_ATOMS: atom_id res chain seq x y z
N MET A 1 22.01 -13.61 19.82
CA MET A 1 21.88 -13.29 18.38
C MET A 1 23.20 -13.51 17.67
N ASP A 2 23.17 -14.21 16.54
CA ASP A 2 24.33 -14.30 15.64
C ASP A 2 24.60 -12.95 14.92
N GLN A 3 25.71 -12.86 14.17
CA GLN A 3 26.09 -11.64 13.46
C GLN A 3 25.07 -11.22 12.39
N TYR A 4 24.44 -12.17 11.73
CA TYR A 4 23.47 -11.89 10.66
C TYR A 4 22.19 -11.28 11.24
N GLN A 5 21.71 -11.82 12.35
CA GLN A 5 20.58 -11.27 13.11
C GLN A 5 20.87 -9.86 13.62
N GLN A 6 22.07 -9.63 14.16
CA GLN A 6 22.49 -8.30 14.61
C GLN A 6 22.51 -7.28 13.45
N PHE A 7 23.00 -7.68 12.28
CA PHE A 7 22.98 -6.84 11.09
C PHE A 7 21.55 -6.49 10.63
N ILE A 8 20.65 -7.48 10.58
CA ILE A 8 19.24 -7.26 10.23
C ILE A 8 18.60 -6.30 11.23
N HIS A 9 18.79 -6.53 12.53
CA HIS A 9 18.27 -5.66 13.59
C HIS A 9 18.73 -4.22 13.42
N LYS A 10 20.04 -3.99 13.33
CA LYS A 10 20.61 -2.66 13.18
C LYS A 10 20.15 -1.95 11.90
N SER A 11 20.01 -2.69 10.80
CA SER A 11 19.70 -2.11 9.49
C SER A 11 18.20 -1.88 9.25
N ARG A 12 17.30 -2.50 10.03
CA ARG A 12 15.84 -2.45 9.79
C ARG A 12 14.99 -1.95 10.96
N TYR A 13 15.37 -2.27 12.19
CA TYR A 13 14.51 -2.06 13.37
C TYR A 13 15.09 -1.07 14.38
N ALA A 14 16.42 -1.02 14.52
CA ALA A 14 17.09 -0.11 15.43
C ALA A 14 16.99 1.35 14.97
N ARG A 15 16.42 2.21 15.82
CA ARG A 15 16.34 3.67 15.56
C ARG A 15 17.68 4.35 15.77
N TRP A 16 17.86 5.49 15.11
CA TRP A 16 18.99 6.38 15.35
C TRP A 16 18.71 7.20 16.61
N LEU A 17 19.64 7.20 17.56
CA LEU A 17 19.64 8.00 18.78
C LEU A 17 20.56 9.21 18.55
N PRO A 18 20.02 10.43 18.28
CA PRO A 18 20.82 11.58 17.89
C PRO A 18 21.83 12.00 18.97
N GLU A 19 21.41 11.97 20.23
CA GLU A 19 22.22 12.40 21.38
C GLU A 19 23.40 11.46 21.62
N GLU A 20 23.25 10.17 21.30
CA GLU A 20 24.30 9.17 21.48
C GLU A 20 25.12 8.89 20.22
N GLY A 21 24.74 9.47 19.08
CA GLY A 21 25.45 9.27 17.81
C GLY A 21 25.50 7.82 17.32
N ARG A 22 24.52 6.99 17.71
CA ARG A 22 24.47 5.55 17.36
C ARG A 22 23.05 5.06 17.12
N ARG A 23 22.90 3.79 16.71
CA ARG A 23 21.60 3.11 16.66
C ARG A 23 21.31 2.38 17.98
N GLU A 24 20.04 2.13 18.22
CA GLU A 24 19.55 1.29 19.32
C GLU A 24 20.25 -0.08 19.34
N THR A 25 20.54 -0.58 20.54
CA THR A 25 20.82 -2.00 20.79
C THR A 25 19.53 -2.81 20.70
N TRP A 26 19.64 -4.14 20.69
CA TRP A 26 18.46 -5.01 20.73
C TRP A 26 17.64 -4.78 21.99
N GLU A 27 18.31 -4.68 23.14
CA GLU A 27 17.67 -4.45 24.42
C GLU A 27 16.91 -3.13 24.48
N GLU A 28 17.48 -2.06 23.93
CA GLU A 28 16.82 -0.74 23.83
C GLU A 28 15.58 -0.81 22.91
N THR A 29 15.68 -1.54 21.80
CA THR A 29 14.56 -1.73 20.86
C THR A 29 13.41 -2.49 21.51
N VAL A 30 13.73 -3.59 22.21
CA VAL A 30 12.74 -4.41 22.92
C VAL A 30 12.10 -3.61 24.06
N THR A 31 12.91 -2.90 24.84
CA THR A 31 12.44 -2.04 25.94
C THR A 31 11.47 -0.98 25.42
N ARG A 32 11.83 -0.25 24.36
CA ARG A 32 10.94 0.71 23.70
C ARG A 32 9.62 0.08 23.24
N TYR A 33 9.67 -1.13 22.70
CA TYR A 33 8.48 -1.84 22.26
C TYR A 33 7.55 -2.17 23.45
N VAL A 34 8.06 -2.79 24.51
CA VAL A 34 7.21 -3.19 25.65
C VAL A 34 6.72 -1.99 26.45
N ASP A 35 7.55 -0.96 26.62
CA ASP A 35 7.19 0.28 27.32
C ASP A 35 6.04 0.99 26.61
N PHE A 36 6.05 1.04 25.27
CA PHE A 36 4.98 1.63 24.50
C PHE A 36 3.60 1.02 24.79
N PHE A 37 3.51 -0.32 24.92
CA PHE A 37 2.24 -0.99 25.26
C PHE A 37 1.89 -0.89 26.74
N LYS A 38 2.90 -0.84 27.62
CA LYS A 38 2.71 -0.59 29.05
C LYS A 38 2.12 0.80 29.31
N GLU A 39 2.67 1.84 28.68
CA GLU A 39 2.19 3.23 28.77
C GLU A 39 0.76 3.38 28.28
N ARG A 40 0.34 2.57 27.30
CA ARG A 40 -1.06 2.51 26.82
C ARG A 40 -1.99 1.71 27.72
N GLY A 41 -1.50 1.17 28.83
CA GLY A 41 -2.26 0.32 29.74
C GLY A 41 -2.65 -1.04 29.16
N GLN A 42 -2.06 -1.43 28.03
CA GLN A 42 -2.31 -2.69 27.32
C GLN A 42 -1.42 -3.84 27.83
N LEU A 43 -0.40 -3.53 28.64
CA LEU A 43 0.50 -4.50 29.27
C LEU A 43 0.70 -4.14 30.75
N LYS A 44 0.52 -5.10 31.68
CA LYS A 44 0.54 -4.85 33.13
C LYS A 44 1.29 -5.91 33.92
N GLY A 45 1.91 -5.50 35.04
CA GLY A 45 2.41 -6.40 36.07
C GLY A 45 3.41 -7.46 35.58
N LYS A 46 3.14 -8.72 35.90
CA LYS A 46 4.01 -9.87 35.57
C LYS A 46 4.18 -10.08 34.06
N ASP A 47 3.20 -9.69 33.26
CA ASP A 47 3.23 -9.87 31.80
C ASP A 47 4.30 -8.98 31.15
N TYR A 48 4.64 -7.83 31.74
CA TYR A 48 5.69 -6.96 31.22
C TYR A 48 7.06 -7.65 31.23
N ASN A 49 7.48 -8.15 32.40
CA ASN A 49 8.78 -8.80 32.54
C ASN A 49 8.82 -10.09 31.72
N LEU A 50 7.74 -10.89 31.77
CA LEU A 50 7.64 -12.13 31.01
C LEU A 50 7.83 -11.89 29.50
N LEU A 51 7.11 -10.93 28.92
CA LEU A 51 7.24 -10.62 27.49
C LEU A 51 8.58 -10.00 27.15
N LYS A 52 9.10 -9.10 27.99
CA LYS A 52 10.40 -8.46 27.75
C LYS A 52 11.50 -9.52 27.66
N GLU A 53 11.58 -10.41 28.64
CA GLU A 53 12.59 -11.49 28.67
C GLU A 53 12.43 -12.47 27.50
N ALA A 54 11.19 -12.91 27.22
CA ALA A 54 10.95 -13.83 26.12
C ALA A 54 11.32 -13.24 24.75
N ILE A 55 11.10 -11.93 24.54
CA ILE A 55 11.52 -11.24 23.31
C ILE A 55 13.04 -11.06 23.28
N LEU A 56 13.67 -10.68 24.41
CA LEU A 56 15.12 -10.49 24.51
C LEU A 56 15.87 -11.78 24.11
N HIS A 57 15.40 -12.93 24.61
CA HIS A 57 15.98 -14.25 24.33
C HIS A 57 15.57 -14.83 22.97
N LEU A 58 14.69 -14.14 22.23
CA LEU A 58 14.12 -14.60 20.95
C LEU A 58 13.27 -15.87 21.06
N ASP A 59 12.74 -16.18 22.26
CA ASP A 59 11.78 -17.28 22.45
C ASP A 59 10.46 -16.98 21.71
N VAL A 60 10.11 -15.70 21.62
CA VAL A 60 8.97 -15.19 20.85
C VAL A 60 9.35 -13.92 20.09
N MET A 61 8.79 -13.74 18.89
CA MET A 61 8.99 -12.53 18.10
C MET A 61 7.71 -11.69 18.05
N PRO A 62 7.78 -10.39 18.41
CA PRO A 62 6.64 -9.49 18.33
C PRO A 62 6.37 -9.06 16.88
N SER A 63 5.32 -8.26 16.68
CA SER A 63 5.08 -7.59 15.40
C SER A 63 6.32 -6.78 14.99
N MET A 64 6.99 -7.23 13.92
CA MET A 64 8.13 -6.53 13.33
C MET A 64 7.80 -5.08 12.95
N ARG A 65 6.52 -4.82 12.63
CA ARG A 65 6.01 -3.47 12.37
C ARG A 65 6.11 -2.61 13.61
N CYS A 66 5.51 -3.08 14.70
CA CYS A 66 5.51 -2.36 15.97
C CYS A 66 6.93 -2.26 16.56
N MET A 67 7.82 -3.22 16.31
CA MET A 67 9.25 -3.08 16.65
C MET A 67 9.87 -1.84 15.99
N MET A 68 9.53 -1.58 14.73
CA MET A 68 9.96 -0.39 14.01
C MET A 68 9.23 0.88 14.48
N THR A 69 7.91 0.82 14.73
CA THR A 69 7.05 2.02 14.85
C THR A 69 6.61 2.39 16.27
N ALA A 70 6.73 1.49 17.27
CA ALA A 70 6.38 1.76 18.67
C ALA A 70 7.04 3.04 19.19
N GLY A 71 6.24 3.94 19.75
CA GLY A 71 6.60 5.33 20.05
C GLY A 71 5.79 6.31 19.19
N ALA A 72 6.36 7.49 18.89
CA ALA A 72 5.64 8.60 18.25
C ALA A 72 4.93 8.23 16.92
N ALA A 73 5.51 7.35 16.10
CA ALA A 73 4.88 6.92 14.84
C ALA A 73 3.58 6.16 15.08
N LEU A 74 3.62 5.12 15.93
CA LEU A 74 2.46 4.29 16.26
C LEU A 74 1.47 5.01 17.18
N ALA A 75 1.91 5.97 18.00
CA ALA A 75 1.03 6.83 18.78
C ALA A 75 0.20 7.76 17.89
N LYS A 76 0.79 8.27 16.80
CA LYS A 76 0.13 9.19 15.88
C LYS A 76 -0.92 8.49 15.02
N ASP A 77 -0.65 7.26 14.59
CA ASP A 77 -1.55 6.51 13.71
C ASP A 77 -1.42 5.00 13.93
N ASN A 78 -2.54 4.35 14.24
CA ASN A 78 -2.61 2.91 14.41
C ASN A 78 -2.30 2.13 13.12
N VAL A 79 -2.50 2.73 11.93
CA VAL A 79 -2.14 2.11 10.64
C VAL A 79 -0.66 1.71 10.62
N ALA A 80 0.19 2.49 11.29
CA ALA A 80 1.61 2.22 11.45
C ALA A 80 1.94 0.94 12.24
N GLY A 81 0.95 0.28 12.84
CA GLY A 81 1.06 -1.01 13.54
C GLY A 81 0.68 -2.21 12.69
N PHE A 82 0.00 -1.99 11.55
CA PHE A 82 -0.43 -3.05 10.64
C PHE A 82 0.58 -3.24 9.51
N ASN A 83 0.80 -4.49 9.11
CA ASN A 83 1.69 -4.80 7.98
C ASN A 83 0.97 -4.79 6.64
N CYS A 84 -0.29 -5.25 6.63
CA CYS A 84 -1.11 -5.42 5.45
C CYS A 84 -2.49 -4.82 5.70
N SER A 85 -3.09 -4.26 4.65
CA SER A 85 -4.49 -3.87 4.59
C SER A 85 -5.10 -4.32 3.26
N TYR A 86 -6.43 -4.21 3.14
CA TYR A 86 -7.14 -4.47 1.91
C TYR A 86 -8.29 -3.45 1.72
N LEU A 87 -8.51 -2.99 0.49
CA LEU A 87 -9.66 -2.13 0.13
C LEU A 87 -10.20 -2.40 -1.28
N HIS A 88 -11.42 -1.96 -1.54
CA HIS A 88 -12.01 -2.00 -2.89
C HIS A 88 -11.77 -0.67 -3.60
N ILE A 89 -11.43 -0.70 -4.90
CA ILE A 89 -11.41 0.51 -5.73
C ILE A 89 -12.83 0.76 -6.23
N ASP A 90 -13.64 1.40 -5.39
CA ASP A 90 -15.07 1.60 -5.63
C ASP A 90 -15.55 3.04 -5.44
N SER A 91 -14.64 3.94 -5.05
CA SER A 91 -14.86 5.38 -5.04
C SER A 91 -13.57 6.10 -5.43
N PRO A 92 -13.64 7.36 -5.91
CA PRO A 92 -12.44 8.18 -6.11
C PRO A 92 -11.57 8.31 -4.86
N ARG A 93 -12.18 8.18 -3.67
CA ARG A 93 -11.50 8.25 -2.37
C ARG A 93 -10.59 7.04 -2.11
N SER A 94 -10.88 5.89 -2.72
CA SER A 94 -10.07 4.68 -2.58
C SER A 94 -8.60 4.92 -2.97
N PHE A 95 -8.34 5.83 -3.91
CA PHE A 95 -6.98 6.15 -4.37
C PHE A 95 -6.15 6.93 -3.33
N ASP A 96 -6.72 7.96 -2.70
CA ASP A 96 -5.99 8.71 -1.66
C ASP A 96 -5.84 7.92 -0.35
N GLU A 97 -6.83 7.10 -0.01
CA GLU A 97 -6.74 6.18 1.12
C GLU A 97 -5.62 5.15 0.91
N LEU A 98 -5.54 4.53 -0.28
CA LEU A 98 -4.44 3.61 -0.64
C LEU A 98 -3.08 4.30 -0.50
N MET A 99 -2.95 5.53 -1.01
CA MET A 99 -1.73 6.32 -0.90
C MET A 99 -1.33 6.58 0.56
N TYR A 100 -2.28 6.99 1.39
CA TYR A 100 -2.03 7.26 2.80
C TYR A 100 -1.58 6.00 3.55
N VAL A 101 -2.27 4.88 3.33
CA VAL A 101 -1.94 3.60 3.99
C VAL A 101 -0.55 3.10 3.60
N LEU A 102 -0.20 3.18 2.30
CA LEU A 102 1.16 2.88 1.85
C LEU A 102 2.20 3.80 2.49
N MET A 103 1.91 5.09 2.68
CA MET A 103 2.82 6.03 3.34
C MET A 103 3.00 5.76 4.84
N CYS A 104 2.04 5.09 5.48
CA CYS A 104 2.21 4.50 6.82
C CYS A 104 3.07 3.22 6.81
N GLY A 105 3.44 2.77 5.61
CA GLY A 105 4.29 1.63 5.32
C GLY A 105 3.54 0.31 5.31
N THR A 106 2.23 0.34 5.37
CA THR A 106 1.37 -0.83 5.35
C THR A 106 1.18 -1.23 3.89
N GLY A 107 1.50 -2.47 3.54
CA GLY A 107 1.18 -2.97 2.20
C GLY A 107 -0.32 -2.91 1.97
N VAL A 108 -0.74 -2.75 0.71
CA VAL A 108 -2.16 -2.65 0.38
C VAL A 108 -2.55 -3.69 -0.66
N GLY A 109 -3.49 -4.55 -0.30
CA GLY A 109 -4.25 -5.33 -1.26
C GLY A 109 -5.40 -4.48 -1.77
N PHE A 110 -5.69 -4.56 -3.06
CA PHE A 110 -6.83 -3.84 -3.60
C PHE A 110 -7.56 -4.67 -4.64
N SER A 111 -8.86 -4.43 -4.81
CA SER A 111 -9.63 -5.05 -5.88
C SER A 111 -10.07 -4.04 -6.92
N VAL A 112 -9.82 -4.42 -8.18
CA VAL A 112 -10.33 -3.76 -9.39
C VAL A 112 -11.39 -4.62 -10.06
N GLU A 113 -12.05 -5.51 -9.32
CA GLU A 113 -13.18 -6.28 -9.84
C GLU A 113 -14.33 -5.35 -10.27
N ARG A 114 -15.04 -5.76 -11.32
CA ARG A 114 -16.07 -5.01 -12.03
C ARG A 114 -17.17 -4.48 -11.12
N ASN A 115 -17.59 -5.25 -10.12
CA ASN A 115 -18.59 -4.85 -9.12
C ASN A 115 -18.14 -3.65 -8.26
N PHE A 116 -16.84 -3.41 -8.15
CA PHE A 116 -16.27 -2.25 -7.44
C PHE A 116 -16.04 -1.09 -8.38
N ILE A 117 -15.26 -1.29 -9.45
CA ILE A 117 -14.88 -0.19 -10.36
C ILE A 117 -16.07 0.42 -11.10
N ASN A 118 -17.16 -0.34 -11.28
CA ASN A 118 -18.40 0.21 -11.86
C ASN A 118 -19.08 1.24 -10.96
N LYS A 119 -18.75 1.33 -9.68
CA LYS A 119 -19.26 2.38 -8.78
C LYS A 119 -18.54 3.72 -9.00
N LEU A 120 -17.39 3.73 -9.67
CA LEU A 120 -16.68 4.96 -10.02
C LEU A 120 -17.51 5.82 -10.99
N PRO A 121 -17.39 7.16 -10.88
CA PRO A 121 -18.06 8.07 -11.80
C PRO A 121 -17.48 7.96 -13.22
N ILE A 122 -18.25 8.45 -14.19
CA ILE A 122 -17.77 8.66 -15.56
C ILE A 122 -16.80 9.83 -15.54
N VAL A 123 -15.68 9.70 -16.24
CA VAL A 123 -14.71 10.78 -16.42
C VAL A 123 -15.27 11.82 -17.38
N ALA A 124 -15.03 13.10 -17.12
CA ALA A 124 -15.46 14.20 -17.99
C ALA A 124 -15.10 13.96 -19.47
N GLU A 125 -15.97 14.41 -20.37
CA GLU A 125 -15.77 14.27 -21.81
C GLU A 125 -14.69 15.20 -22.36
N GLU A 126 -14.53 16.37 -21.73
CA GLU A 126 -13.56 17.37 -22.14
C GLU A 126 -12.70 17.81 -20.96
N PHE A 127 -11.44 18.13 -21.25
CA PHE A 127 -10.47 18.60 -20.27
C PHE A 127 -9.96 19.98 -20.63
N HIS A 128 -9.99 20.89 -19.66
CA HIS A 128 -9.48 22.24 -19.81
C HIS A 128 -8.49 22.59 -18.69
N PRO A 129 -7.42 23.33 -18.99
CA PRO A 129 -6.57 23.93 -17.96
C PRO A 129 -7.40 24.80 -17.01
N SER A 130 -7.10 24.71 -15.72
CA SER A 130 -7.76 25.49 -14.67
C SER A 130 -6.75 26.37 -13.94
N ASP A 131 -7.20 27.55 -13.50
CA ASP A 131 -6.41 28.44 -12.64
C ASP A 131 -6.30 27.94 -11.19
N SER A 132 -7.07 26.91 -10.82
CA SER A 132 -6.93 26.24 -9.53
C SER A 132 -5.51 25.73 -9.32
N THR A 133 -4.94 26.04 -8.15
CA THR A 133 -3.60 25.58 -7.76
C THR A 133 -3.68 24.76 -6.49
N ILE A 134 -3.32 23.48 -6.59
CA ILE A 134 -3.24 22.57 -5.45
C ILE A 134 -1.95 22.85 -4.68
N VAL A 135 -2.04 23.32 -3.44
CA VAL A 135 -0.86 23.57 -2.60
C VAL A 135 -0.58 22.37 -1.71
N VAL A 136 0.54 21.67 -1.96
CA VAL A 136 0.84 20.42 -1.26
C VAL A 136 1.52 20.70 0.08
N SER A 137 0.95 20.17 1.17
CA SER A 137 1.55 20.26 2.50
C SER A 137 2.59 19.17 2.74
N ASP A 138 3.66 19.48 3.48
CA ASP A 138 4.82 18.61 3.76
C ASP A 138 4.55 17.50 4.80
N SER A 139 3.52 16.69 4.54
CA SER A 139 3.10 15.58 5.38
C SER A 139 2.38 14.51 4.57
N LYS A 140 2.31 13.29 5.10
CA LYS A 140 1.60 12.16 4.45
C LYS A 140 0.14 12.50 4.15
N ILE A 141 -0.54 13.12 5.11
CA ILE A 141 -1.93 13.58 4.94
C ILE A 141 -2.03 14.72 3.93
N GLY A 142 -1.02 15.60 3.87
CA GLY A 142 -0.93 16.66 2.87
C GLY A 142 -0.85 16.12 1.45
N TRP A 143 0.01 15.11 1.22
CA TRP A 143 0.12 14.45 -0.08
C TRP A 143 -1.18 13.72 -0.45
N ALA A 144 -1.76 12.94 0.47
CA ALA A 144 -3.02 12.25 0.22
C ALA A 144 -4.18 13.23 -0.07
N SER A 145 -4.28 14.34 0.68
CA SER A 145 -5.32 15.34 0.44
C SER A 145 -5.14 16.07 -0.89
N ALA A 146 -3.90 16.40 -1.27
CA ALA A 146 -3.60 17.01 -2.57
C ALA A 146 -3.95 16.06 -3.72
N PHE A 147 -3.64 14.78 -3.57
CA PHE A 147 -3.98 13.77 -4.56
C PHE A 147 -5.50 13.57 -4.70
N ARG A 148 -6.24 13.56 -3.58
CA ARG A 148 -7.70 13.55 -3.59
C ARG A 148 -8.29 14.76 -4.33
N GLU A 149 -7.71 15.94 -4.13
CA GLU A 149 -8.13 17.17 -4.81
C GLU A 149 -7.87 17.06 -6.32
N LEU A 150 -6.69 16.58 -6.73
CA LEU A 150 -6.37 16.31 -8.14
C LEU A 150 -7.41 15.37 -8.77
N ILE A 151 -7.64 14.20 -8.18
CA ILE A 151 -8.59 13.20 -8.72
C ILE A 151 -9.99 13.81 -8.86
N SER A 152 -10.42 14.62 -7.88
CA SER A 152 -11.72 15.28 -7.92
C SER A 152 -11.83 16.29 -9.07
N LEU A 153 -10.78 17.08 -9.31
CA LEU A 153 -10.71 18.05 -10.41
C LEU A 153 -10.65 17.34 -11.78
N LEU A 154 -9.90 16.24 -11.89
CA LEU A 154 -9.83 15.46 -13.13
C LEU A 154 -11.16 14.82 -13.49
N TYR A 155 -11.92 14.30 -12.51
CA TYR A 155 -13.29 13.85 -12.78
C TYR A 155 -14.22 14.97 -13.25
N ALA A 156 -13.95 16.22 -12.87
CA ALA A 156 -14.68 17.40 -13.32
C ALA A 156 -14.13 18.01 -14.62
N GLY A 157 -13.15 17.37 -15.29
CA GLY A 157 -12.57 17.86 -16.54
C GLY A 157 -11.62 19.06 -16.36
N LYS A 158 -11.14 19.32 -15.14
CA LYS A 158 -10.24 20.43 -14.82
C LYS A 158 -8.83 19.92 -14.61
N ILE A 159 -7.88 20.46 -15.35
CA ILE A 159 -6.44 20.19 -15.17
C ILE A 159 -5.86 21.34 -14.34
N PRO A 160 -5.64 21.16 -13.02
CA PRO A 160 -5.09 22.21 -12.17
C PRO A 160 -3.59 22.36 -12.33
N LYS A 161 -3.06 23.44 -11.76
CA LYS A 161 -1.64 23.59 -11.41
C LYS A 161 -1.40 23.04 -10.01
N TRP A 162 -0.15 22.81 -9.63
CA TRP A 162 0.20 22.43 -8.26
C TRP A 162 1.49 23.08 -7.80
N ASP A 163 1.50 23.48 -6.52
CA ASP A 163 2.64 24.08 -5.84
C ASP A 163 3.21 23.07 -4.83
N MET A 164 4.45 22.63 -5.10
CA MET A 164 5.21 21.69 -4.29
C MET A 164 6.31 22.37 -3.47
N SER A 165 6.40 23.71 -3.46
CA SER A 165 7.46 24.48 -2.79
C SER A 165 7.58 24.19 -1.29
N LYS A 166 6.49 23.76 -0.65
CA LYS A 166 6.47 23.41 0.78
C LYS A 166 7.07 22.04 1.07
N ILE A 167 7.14 21.14 0.08
CA ILE A 167 7.66 19.78 0.27
C ILE A 167 9.17 19.85 0.50
N ARG A 168 9.64 19.20 1.56
CA ARG A 168 11.07 19.14 1.87
C ARG A 168 11.86 18.45 0.74
N GLU A 169 13.09 18.90 0.57
CA GLU A 169 14.01 18.37 -0.45
C GLU A 169 14.34 16.88 -0.25
N SER A 170 14.74 16.24 -1.35
CA SER A 170 15.24 14.87 -1.31
C SER A 170 16.43 14.74 -0.36
N GLY A 171 16.45 13.65 0.42
CA GLY A 171 17.48 13.42 1.41
C GLY A 171 17.22 14.03 2.79
N ALA A 172 16.24 14.93 2.95
CA ALA A 172 15.88 15.50 4.25
C ALA A 172 15.46 14.42 5.27
N ARG A 173 15.89 14.52 6.53
CA ARG A 173 15.62 13.50 7.56
C ARG A 173 14.15 13.47 7.97
N LEU A 174 13.58 12.27 8.06
CA LEU A 174 12.22 12.04 8.56
C LEU A 174 12.23 11.76 10.07
N LYS A 175 11.67 12.67 10.87
CA LYS A 175 11.72 12.60 12.34
C LYS A 175 10.95 11.42 12.94
N THR A 176 9.76 11.11 12.40
CA THR A 176 8.83 10.17 13.06
C THR A 176 9.05 8.71 12.65
N PHE A 177 9.18 8.42 11.35
CA PHE A 177 9.32 7.05 10.82
C PHE A 177 10.78 6.66 10.55
N GLY A 178 11.72 7.59 10.75
CA GLY A 178 13.12 7.42 10.35
C GLY A 178 13.31 7.46 8.83
N GLY A 179 14.57 7.50 8.39
CA GLY A 179 14.93 7.54 6.98
C GLY A 179 15.01 8.95 6.39
N ARG A 180 14.94 9.03 5.06
CA ARG A 180 15.08 10.26 4.29
C ARG A 180 13.89 10.47 3.36
N ALA A 181 13.56 11.73 3.10
CA ALA A 181 12.51 12.13 2.16
C ALA A 181 12.95 11.88 0.71
N SER A 182 11.98 11.64 -0.16
CA SER A 182 12.18 11.46 -1.59
C SER A 182 12.24 12.77 -2.37
N GLY A 183 11.85 13.89 -1.76
CA GLY A 183 11.59 15.14 -2.47
C GLY A 183 10.21 15.16 -3.13
N PRO A 184 9.88 16.27 -3.84
CA PRO A 184 8.59 16.46 -4.49
C PRO A 184 8.41 15.70 -5.81
N GLU A 185 9.50 15.42 -6.53
CA GLU A 185 9.47 14.85 -7.90
C GLU A 185 8.59 13.60 -8.06
N PRO A 186 8.59 12.63 -7.13
CA PRO A 186 7.71 11.46 -7.28
C PRO A 186 6.23 11.83 -7.27
N LEU A 187 5.81 12.78 -6.45
CA LEU A 187 4.41 13.22 -6.42
C LEU A 187 4.03 13.93 -7.72
N ASP A 188 4.94 14.73 -8.27
CA ASP A 188 4.76 15.41 -9.55
C ASP A 188 4.56 14.42 -10.70
N ASP A 189 5.38 13.37 -10.73
CA ASP A 189 5.27 12.28 -11.70
C ASP A 189 3.95 11.49 -11.56
N LEU A 190 3.48 11.23 -10.33
CA LEU A 190 2.13 10.65 -10.12
C LEU A 190 1.03 11.56 -10.66
N PHE A 191 1.13 12.87 -10.44
CA PHE A 191 0.10 13.82 -10.89
C PHE A 191 0.01 13.86 -12.42
N HIS A 192 1.16 13.95 -13.10
CA HIS A 192 1.23 13.87 -14.57
C HIS A 192 0.70 12.53 -15.11
N PHE A 193 1.05 11.42 -14.46
CA PHE A 193 0.56 10.09 -14.84
C PHE A 193 -0.96 10.01 -14.77
N CYS A 194 -1.55 10.48 -13.67
CA CYS A 194 -3.00 10.49 -13.49
C CYS A 194 -3.70 11.41 -14.50
N VAL A 195 -3.16 12.61 -14.78
CA VAL A 195 -3.70 13.49 -15.83
C VAL A 195 -3.77 12.73 -17.17
N GLY A 196 -2.70 12.04 -17.56
CA GLY A 196 -2.66 11.28 -18.80
C GLY A 196 -3.67 10.12 -18.86
N ILE A 197 -3.86 9.38 -17.76
CA ILE A 197 -4.86 8.30 -17.68
C ILE A 197 -6.28 8.86 -17.80
N PHE A 198 -6.59 9.94 -17.10
CA PHE A 198 -7.92 10.54 -17.11
C PHE A 198 -8.26 11.14 -18.48
N GLN A 199 -7.32 11.83 -19.13
CA GLN A 199 -7.52 12.34 -20.50
C GLN A 199 -7.80 11.22 -21.51
N LYS A 200 -7.08 10.08 -21.43
CA LYS A 200 -7.34 8.88 -22.27
C LYS A 200 -8.67 8.19 -21.96
N SER A 201 -9.28 8.53 -20.83
CA SER A 201 -10.52 7.95 -20.32
C SER A 201 -11.73 8.87 -20.48
N ALA A 202 -11.59 9.97 -21.22
CA ALA A 202 -12.64 10.95 -21.41
C ALA A 202 -13.98 10.31 -21.86
N GLY A 203 -15.07 10.70 -21.21
CA GLY A 203 -16.43 10.23 -21.52
C GLY A 203 -16.73 8.78 -21.12
N ARG A 204 -15.82 8.09 -20.42
CA ARG A 204 -16.04 6.72 -19.94
C ARG A 204 -15.58 6.52 -18.50
N LYS A 205 -15.93 5.38 -17.91
CA LYS A 205 -15.35 4.95 -16.63
C LYS A 205 -13.92 4.46 -16.85
N LEU A 206 -13.11 4.59 -15.81
CA LEU A 206 -11.79 3.94 -15.75
C LEU A 206 -11.97 2.43 -15.88
N THR A 207 -11.11 1.81 -16.68
CA THR A 207 -11.02 0.36 -16.77
C THR A 207 -10.32 -0.23 -15.53
N SER A 208 -10.44 -1.54 -15.35
CA SER A 208 -9.71 -2.27 -14.31
C SER A 208 -8.20 -2.09 -14.42
N LEU A 209 -7.67 -2.09 -15.64
CA LEU A 209 -6.23 -1.89 -15.89
C LEU A 209 -5.79 -0.46 -15.55
N GLU A 210 -6.59 0.55 -15.89
CA GLU A 210 -6.28 1.95 -15.53
C GLU A 210 -6.36 2.18 -14.02
N CYS A 211 -7.35 1.59 -13.34
CA CYS A 211 -7.42 1.62 -11.88
C CYS A 211 -6.20 0.93 -11.25
N HIS A 212 -5.82 -0.23 -11.79
CA HIS A 212 -4.63 -0.97 -11.37
C HIS A 212 -3.35 -0.15 -11.56
N ASP A 213 -3.20 0.49 -12.71
CA ASP A 213 -2.04 1.31 -13.05
C ASP A 213 -1.92 2.54 -12.15
N VAL A 214 -3.03 3.21 -11.82
CA VAL A 214 -3.03 4.30 -10.83
C VAL A 214 -2.57 3.78 -9.47
N CYS A 215 -3.09 2.63 -8.99
CA CYS A 215 -2.66 2.04 -7.72
C CYS A 215 -1.16 1.67 -7.71
N CYS A 216 -0.68 1.07 -8.80
CA CYS A 216 0.73 0.74 -8.98
C CYS A 216 1.61 2.00 -9.01
N LYS A 217 1.16 3.07 -9.69
CA LYS A 217 1.91 4.33 -9.73
C LYS A 217 1.96 5.01 -8.36
N ILE A 218 0.89 4.95 -7.58
CA ILE A 218 0.89 5.41 -6.18
C ILE A 218 1.95 4.64 -5.37
N ALA A 219 2.04 3.32 -5.52
CA ALA A 219 3.07 2.54 -4.82
C ALA A 219 4.50 2.88 -5.28
N ASP A 220 4.70 3.26 -6.53
CA ASP A 220 6.01 3.59 -7.10
C ASP A 220 6.61 4.84 -6.46
N ILE A 221 5.76 5.80 -6.11
CA ILE A 221 6.19 7.04 -5.46
C ILE A 221 6.36 6.91 -3.95
N VAL A 222 5.80 5.86 -3.33
CA VAL A 222 5.84 5.66 -1.88
C VAL A 222 7.00 4.74 -1.51
N VAL A 223 8.05 5.33 -0.95
CA VAL A 223 9.19 4.64 -0.34
C VAL A 223 9.29 4.99 1.14
N VAL A 224 8.90 4.07 2.02
CA VAL A 224 8.89 4.34 3.46
C VAL A 224 10.30 4.32 4.03
N GLY A 225 10.65 5.42 4.69
CA GLY A 225 11.97 5.64 5.28
C GLY A 225 13.10 5.69 4.23
N GLY A 226 12.79 5.89 2.95
CA GLY A 226 13.77 5.90 1.86
C GLY A 226 14.42 4.53 1.56
N VAL A 227 13.95 3.45 2.17
CA VAL A 227 14.57 2.12 2.06
C VAL A 227 13.58 0.98 1.81
N ARG A 228 12.30 1.15 2.15
CA ARG A 228 11.28 0.10 1.98
C ARG A 228 10.31 0.49 0.89
N ARG A 229 10.40 -0.21 -0.24
CA ARG A 229 9.42 -0.10 -1.33
C ARG A 229 8.04 -0.59 -0.87
N SER A 230 7.01 0.02 -1.41
CA SER A 230 5.63 -0.43 -1.27
C SER A 230 5.45 -1.83 -1.89
N ALA A 231 4.45 -2.55 -1.39
CA ALA A 231 4.06 -3.85 -1.92
C ALA A 231 2.54 -3.89 -2.02
N LEU A 232 2.06 -4.39 -3.16
CA LEU A 232 0.65 -4.50 -3.48
C LEU A 232 0.27 -5.92 -3.86
N ILE A 233 -1.00 -6.24 -3.68
CA ILE A 233 -1.67 -7.37 -4.35
C ILE A 233 -2.95 -6.85 -4.99
N SER A 234 -3.15 -7.15 -6.28
CA SER A 234 -4.30 -6.70 -7.05
C SER A 234 -5.24 -7.87 -7.33
N LEU A 235 -6.50 -7.75 -6.94
CA LEU A 235 -7.55 -8.73 -7.26
C LEU A 235 -8.39 -8.25 -8.45
N SER A 236 -8.72 -9.17 -9.34
CA SER A 236 -9.49 -8.89 -10.56
C SER A 236 -10.38 -10.07 -10.93
N ASN A 237 -11.41 -9.85 -11.74
CA ASN A 237 -12.30 -10.94 -12.15
C ASN A 237 -11.58 -11.93 -13.09
N LEU A 238 -12.08 -13.16 -13.10
CA LEU A 238 -11.68 -14.18 -14.07
C LEU A 238 -11.92 -13.72 -15.50
N SER A 239 -13.09 -13.12 -15.76
CA SER A 239 -13.51 -12.61 -17.08
C SER A 239 -12.85 -11.29 -17.50
N ASP A 240 -11.75 -10.87 -16.86
CA ASP A 240 -11.05 -9.65 -17.19
C ASP A 240 -9.74 -9.93 -17.97
N PRO A 241 -9.79 -9.92 -19.32
CA PRO A 241 -8.61 -10.19 -20.14
C PRO A 241 -7.56 -9.09 -20.06
N ARG A 242 -7.94 -7.85 -19.68
CA ARG A 242 -6.98 -6.74 -19.55
C ARG A 242 -6.06 -7.00 -18.36
N MET A 243 -6.66 -7.41 -17.24
CA MET A 243 -5.90 -7.78 -16.04
C MET A 243 -5.14 -9.10 -16.22
N ALA A 244 -5.73 -10.09 -16.90
CA ALA A 244 -5.05 -11.35 -17.21
C ALA A 244 -3.74 -11.15 -18.00
N LYS A 245 -3.71 -10.15 -18.89
CA LYS A 245 -2.56 -9.86 -19.76
C LYS A 245 -1.74 -8.64 -19.32
N ALA A 246 -2.01 -8.09 -18.13
CA ALA A 246 -1.40 -6.83 -17.66
C ALA A 246 0.14 -6.90 -17.59
N LYS A 247 0.68 -8.10 -17.39
CA LYS A 247 2.11 -8.41 -17.32
C LYS A 247 2.57 -9.39 -18.42
N ASN A 248 1.99 -9.28 -19.62
CA ASN A 248 2.45 -10.03 -20.79
C ASN A 248 3.40 -9.18 -21.64
N GLY A 249 4.30 -9.83 -22.38
CA GLY A 249 5.24 -9.14 -23.27
C GLY A 249 6.26 -8.29 -22.50
N ASN A 250 6.68 -7.16 -23.08
CA ASN A 250 7.77 -6.31 -22.56
C ASN A 250 7.31 -5.31 -21.47
N TRP A 251 6.40 -5.73 -20.59
CA TRP A 251 5.71 -4.85 -19.64
C TRP A 251 6.66 -4.19 -18.63
N TRP A 252 7.81 -4.81 -18.31
CA TRP A 252 8.77 -4.26 -17.35
C TRP A 252 9.43 -2.96 -17.84
N ASP A 253 9.58 -2.80 -19.16
CA ASP A 253 10.14 -1.59 -19.78
C ASP A 253 9.04 -0.56 -20.06
N THR A 254 7.88 -1.00 -20.57
CA THR A 254 6.81 -0.07 -21.00
C THR A 254 5.89 0.36 -19.86
N GLU A 255 5.75 -0.48 -18.83
CA GLU A 255 4.76 -0.37 -17.76
C GLU A 255 5.39 -0.74 -16.41
N GLY A 256 6.60 -0.19 -16.18
CA GLY A 256 7.47 -0.58 -15.07
C GLY A 256 6.84 -0.44 -13.68
N GLN A 257 5.84 0.44 -13.50
CA GLN A 257 5.07 0.58 -12.26
C GLN A 257 4.35 -0.71 -11.85
N ARG A 258 3.93 -1.55 -12.82
CA ARG A 258 3.17 -2.79 -12.57
C ARG A 258 3.98 -3.83 -11.78
N ARG A 259 5.30 -3.68 -11.66
CA ARG A 259 6.16 -4.56 -10.85
C ARG A 259 5.81 -4.57 -9.37
N LEU A 260 5.08 -3.56 -8.88
CA LEU A 260 4.82 -3.36 -7.45
C LEU A 260 3.61 -4.13 -6.93
N ALA A 261 2.78 -4.67 -7.82
CA ALA A 261 1.63 -5.47 -7.48
C ALA A 261 1.80 -6.89 -7.98
N ASN A 262 1.55 -7.89 -7.13
CA ASN A 262 1.28 -9.25 -7.58
C ASN A 262 -0.21 -9.34 -7.95
N ASN A 263 -0.54 -9.93 -9.09
CA ASN A 263 -1.90 -9.91 -9.61
C ASN A 263 -2.56 -11.26 -9.38
N SER A 264 -3.75 -11.29 -8.79
CA SER A 264 -4.53 -12.52 -8.63
C SER A 264 -5.90 -12.41 -9.26
N VAL A 265 -6.36 -13.52 -9.82
CA VAL A 265 -7.78 -13.70 -10.13
C VAL A 265 -8.55 -14.02 -8.84
N ALA A 266 -9.68 -13.34 -8.65
CA ALA A 266 -10.59 -13.59 -7.53
C ALA A 266 -11.76 -14.47 -7.99
N TYR A 267 -11.74 -15.73 -7.54
CA TYR A 267 -12.80 -16.70 -7.80
C TYR A 267 -13.94 -16.53 -6.79
N THR A 268 -15.12 -16.20 -7.30
CA THR A 268 -16.40 -16.15 -6.57
C THR A 268 -17.15 -17.48 -6.60
N GLU A 269 -16.69 -18.42 -7.42
CA GLU A 269 -17.20 -19.78 -7.52
C GLU A 269 -16.09 -20.72 -8.02
N LYS A 270 -16.35 -22.03 -8.04
CA LYS A 270 -15.41 -22.97 -8.65
C LYS A 270 -15.48 -22.78 -10.17
N PRO A 271 -14.36 -22.46 -10.84
CA PRO A 271 -14.37 -22.33 -12.30
C PRO A 271 -14.63 -23.67 -12.96
N ASP A 272 -15.21 -23.63 -14.16
CA ASP A 272 -15.18 -24.77 -15.06
C ASP A 272 -13.74 -25.08 -15.51
N PHE A 273 -13.53 -26.27 -16.05
CA PHE A 273 -12.19 -26.74 -16.41
C PHE A 273 -11.57 -25.93 -17.55
N GLU A 274 -12.35 -25.46 -18.51
CA GLU A 274 -11.85 -24.69 -19.66
C GLU A 274 -11.35 -23.32 -19.21
N SER A 275 -12.14 -22.61 -18.39
CA SER A 275 -11.74 -21.32 -17.81
C SER A 275 -10.49 -21.45 -16.94
N PHE A 276 -10.40 -22.52 -16.13
CA PHE A 276 -9.21 -22.78 -15.33
C PHE A 276 -7.97 -23.06 -16.19
N LEU A 277 -8.11 -23.91 -17.21
CA LEU A 277 -7.01 -24.24 -18.12
C LEU A 277 -6.54 -23.00 -18.90
N ALA A 278 -7.46 -22.15 -19.35
CA ALA A 278 -7.13 -20.90 -20.02
C ALA A 278 -6.31 -19.96 -19.10
N GLU A 279 -6.64 -19.86 -17.81
CA GLU A 279 -5.83 -19.09 -16.85
C GLU A 279 -4.43 -19.69 -16.64
N MET A 280 -4.32 -21.01 -16.59
CA MET A 280 -3.01 -21.67 -16.48
C MET A 280 -2.16 -21.46 -17.74
N GLN A 281 -2.80 -21.49 -18.92
CA GLN A 281 -2.14 -21.20 -20.18
C GLN A 281 -1.68 -19.73 -20.25
N ASN A 282 -2.54 -18.77 -19.86
CA ASN A 282 -2.17 -17.36 -19.77
C ASN A 282 -0.95 -17.16 -18.86
N MET A 283 -0.92 -17.84 -17.71
CA MET A 283 0.22 -17.78 -16.78
C MET A 283 1.50 -18.29 -17.41
N TYR A 284 1.45 -19.44 -18.10
CA TYR A 284 2.59 -20.01 -18.81
C TYR A 284 3.09 -19.08 -19.93
N GLU A 285 2.18 -18.58 -20.77
CA GLU A 285 2.50 -17.72 -21.91
C GLU A 285 3.08 -16.36 -21.48
N SER A 286 2.61 -15.81 -20.36
CA SER A 286 3.11 -14.54 -19.82
C SER A 286 4.59 -14.58 -19.44
N LYS A 287 5.09 -15.76 -19.03
CA LYS A 287 6.42 -15.96 -18.40
C LYS A 287 6.67 -15.10 -17.15
N ALA A 288 5.62 -14.52 -16.58
CA ALA A 288 5.69 -13.66 -15.40
C ALA A 288 5.36 -14.40 -14.09
N GLY A 289 4.82 -15.63 -14.17
CA GLY A 289 4.31 -16.36 -13.00
C GLY A 289 2.99 -15.80 -12.46
N GLU A 290 2.28 -15.02 -13.27
CA GLU A 290 1.06 -14.28 -12.93
C GLU A 290 -0.08 -14.74 -13.86
N ARG A 291 -1.36 -14.75 -13.46
CA ARG A 291 -1.91 -14.27 -12.18
C ARG A 291 -1.98 -15.37 -11.11
N GLY A 292 -1.76 -15.00 -9.85
CA GLY A 292 -2.10 -15.83 -8.70
C GLY A 292 -3.60 -16.14 -8.59
N ILE A 293 -3.95 -17.00 -7.63
CA ILE A 293 -5.31 -17.49 -7.42
C ILE A 293 -5.78 -17.10 -6.03
N PHE A 294 -6.92 -16.41 -5.93
CA PHE A 294 -7.61 -16.14 -4.68
C PHE A 294 -9.03 -16.73 -4.74
N SER A 295 -9.37 -17.62 -3.81
CA SER A 295 -10.74 -18.15 -3.69
C SER A 295 -11.50 -17.41 -2.58
N ARG A 296 -12.40 -16.52 -2.99
CA ARG A 296 -13.28 -15.80 -2.06
C ARG A 296 -14.21 -16.75 -1.31
N VAL A 297 -14.74 -17.74 -2.02
CA VAL A 297 -15.58 -18.80 -1.44
C VAL A 297 -14.85 -19.55 -0.33
N ALA A 298 -13.56 -19.86 -0.52
CA ALA A 298 -12.78 -20.51 0.53
C ALA A 298 -12.59 -19.59 1.74
N ALA A 299 -12.29 -18.30 1.52
CA ALA A 299 -12.15 -17.33 2.60
C ALA A 299 -13.46 -17.18 3.42
N GLN A 300 -14.61 -17.07 2.75
CA GLN A 300 -15.93 -16.99 3.37
C GLN A 300 -16.27 -18.26 4.16
N LYS A 301 -16.00 -19.45 3.61
CA LYS A 301 -16.18 -20.73 4.34
C LYS A 301 -15.35 -20.82 5.61
N ILE A 302 -14.11 -20.30 5.58
CA ILE A 302 -13.25 -20.25 6.77
C ILE A 302 -13.77 -19.23 7.79
N ALA A 303 -14.25 -18.07 7.35
CA ALA A 303 -14.89 -17.08 8.22
C ALA A 303 -16.15 -17.67 8.90
N ALA A 304 -17.03 -18.33 8.15
CA ALA A 304 -18.22 -19.01 8.67
C ALA A 304 -17.85 -20.07 9.72
N ARG A 305 -16.80 -20.87 9.45
CA ARG A 305 -16.34 -21.92 10.35
C ARG A 305 -15.81 -21.37 11.68
N ASN A 306 -15.10 -20.24 11.66
CA ASN A 306 -14.44 -19.70 12.85
C ASN A 306 -15.33 -18.76 13.68
N GLY A 307 -16.39 -18.19 13.08
CA GLY A 307 -17.33 -17.28 13.75
C GLY A 307 -16.74 -15.93 14.18
N ARG A 308 -15.54 -15.56 13.73
CA ARG A 308 -14.84 -14.32 14.11
C ARG A 308 -15.08 -13.16 13.15
N ARG A 309 -15.59 -13.43 11.95
CA ARG A 309 -15.83 -12.44 10.90
C ARG A 309 -17.15 -12.77 10.20
N ASP A 310 -17.76 -11.73 9.62
CA ASP A 310 -18.95 -11.87 8.79
C ASP A 310 -18.63 -12.75 7.55
N PRO A 311 -19.24 -13.93 7.39
CA PRO A 311 -18.98 -14.80 6.25
C PRO A 311 -19.49 -14.24 4.92
N GLU A 312 -20.40 -13.26 4.92
CA GLU A 312 -20.97 -12.67 3.71
C GLU A 312 -20.13 -11.52 3.15
N GLN A 313 -19.05 -11.14 3.84
CA GLN A 313 -18.18 -10.06 3.39
C GLN A 313 -17.47 -10.41 2.08
N ASP A 314 -17.35 -9.42 1.18
CA ASP A 314 -16.54 -9.49 -0.05
C ASP A 314 -15.04 -9.43 0.26
N PHE A 315 -14.54 -10.51 0.85
CA PHE A 315 -13.14 -10.62 1.25
C PHE A 315 -12.17 -10.49 0.07
N GLY A 316 -11.03 -9.90 0.37
CA GLY A 316 -9.80 -10.05 -0.39
C GLY A 316 -8.64 -10.41 0.52
N THR A 317 -7.43 -10.11 0.11
CA THR A 317 -6.22 -10.52 0.82
C THR A 317 -5.10 -9.50 0.67
N ASN A 318 -4.17 -9.55 1.63
CA ASN A 318 -2.82 -9.00 1.60
C ASN A 318 -2.02 -9.49 2.82
#